data_AF-A0A962MJ63-F1
#
_entry.id   AF-A0A962MJ63-F1
#
_cell.length_a   1.000
_cell.length_b   1.000
_cell.length_c   1.000
_cell.angle_alpha   90.00
_cell.angle_beta   90.00
_cell.angle_gamma   90.00
#
_symmetry.space_group_name_H-M   'P 1'
#
loop_
_entity.id
_entity.type
_entity.pdbx_description
1 polymer ?
#
loop_
_entity_poly.entity_id
_entity_poly.type
_entity_poly.pdbx_seq_one_letter_code
_entity_poly.pdbx_strand_id
1 'polypeptide(L)'
;MNEDTLVVPIRRVLLGLFLAALLLSAYKVLQPFFASLAWAVILCYVTWPIYRRLRSWLGNHPSIGAVLMTLLLGALFTLPIFWSITALRNELPDAYRGLLTYLERGSQALPEPLLSLPWIGPEIQQLSDDLAGDRDALVAQLVHWVEPWLANVLAILGDVGLNTFKFGFALL
;
A
#
# COMPACT_ATOMS: atom_id res chain seq x y z
N MET A 1 -40.37 49.83 16.16
CA MET A 1 -40.18 48.80 15.12
C MET A 1 -39.04 47.92 15.61
N ASN A 2 -39.37 46.78 16.21
CA ASN A 2 -38.50 46.04 17.14
C ASN A 2 -37.29 45.38 16.45
N GLU A 3 -36.10 45.86 16.79
CA GLU A 3 -34.80 45.25 16.44
C GLU A 3 -34.69 43.79 16.94
N ASP A 4 -35.41 43.42 17.99
CA ASP A 4 -35.43 42.07 18.59
C ASP A 4 -36.02 40.98 17.67
N THR A 5 -36.83 41.36 16.68
CA THR A 5 -37.47 40.37 15.77
C THR A 5 -36.54 39.86 14.68
N LEU A 6 -35.47 40.60 14.36
CA LEU A 6 -34.50 40.26 13.30
C LEU A 6 -33.33 39.41 13.80
N VAL A 7 -32.95 39.54 15.07
CA VAL A 7 -31.79 38.82 15.66
C VAL A 7 -32.05 37.33 15.92
N VAL A 8 -33.30 36.92 16.14
CA VAL A 8 -33.66 35.51 16.38
C VAL A 8 -33.45 34.60 15.15
N PRO A 9 -33.92 34.95 13.93
CA PRO A 9 -33.68 34.13 12.74
C PRO A 9 -32.21 34.11 12.34
N ILE A 10 -31.49 35.23 12.48
CA ILE A 10 -30.04 35.32 12.19
C ILE A 10 -29.23 34.35 13.06
N ARG A 11 -29.52 34.28 14.36
CA ARG A 11 -28.84 33.34 15.27
C ARG A 11 -29.10 31.88 14.88
N ARG A 12 -30.31 31.54 14.45
CA ARG A 12 -30.66 30.18 14.01
C ARG A 12 -29.96 29.80 12.70
N VAL A 13 -29.86 30.74 11.76
CA VAL A 13 -29.13 30.53 10.49
C VAL A 13 -27.63 30.36 10.76
N LEU A 14 -27.03 31.17 11.63
CA LEU A 14 -25.62 31.04 12.03
C LEU A 14 -25.35 29.70 12.72
N LEU A 15 -26.22 29.27 13.64
CA LEU A 15 -26.10 27.95 14.29
C LEU A 15 -26.25 26.81 13.29
N GLY A 16 -27.20 26.91 12.35
CA GLY A 16 -27.37 25.93 11.28
C GLY A 16 -26.15 25.84 10.36
N LEU A 17 -25.57 26.98 9.98
CA LEU A 17 -24.35 27.04 9.18
C LEU A 17 -23.15 26.45 9.93
N PHE A 18 -23.02 26.76 11.23
CA PHE A 18 -21.95 26.22 12.07
C PHE A 18 -22.07 24.70 12.25
N LEU A 19 -23.28 24.20 12.50
CA LEU A 19 -23.57 22.75 12.57
C LEU A 19 -23.27 22.07 11.24
N ALA A 20 -23.67 22.67 10.11
CA ALA A 20 -23.38 22.13 8.78
C ALA A 20 -21.87 22.10 8.51
N ALA A 21 -21.13 23.16 8.87
CA ALA A 21 -19.68 23.22 8.72
C ALA A 21 -18.97 22.16 9.60
N LEU A 22 -19.44 21.94 10.83
CA LEU A 22 -18.97 20.88 11.72
C LEU A 22 -19.20 19.50 11.09
N LEU A 23 -20.41 19.25 10.59
CA LEU A 23 -20.76 17.98 9.96
C LEU A 23 -19.90 17.71 8.72
N LEU A 24 -19.69 18.73 7.89
CA LEU A 24 -18.90 18.63 6.66
C LEU A 24 -17.41 18.39 6.97
N SER A 25 -16.91 19.04 8.02
CA SER A 25 -15.53 18.86 8.50
C SER A 25 -15.33 17.46 9.07
N ALA A 26 -16.27 16.97 9.88
CA ALA A 26 -16.25 15.61 10.40
C ALA A 26 -16.32 14.58 9.25
N TYR A 27 -17.16 14.81 8.25
CA TYR A 27 -17.25 13.95 7.06
C TYR A 27 -15.94 13.90 6.28
N LYS A 28 -15.29 15.03 6.04
CA LYS A 28 -13.97 15.07 5.36
C LYS A 28 -12.90 14.29 6.13
N VAL A 29 -12.90 14.35 7.46
CA VAL A 29 -11.97 13.60 8.29
C VAL A 29 -12.29 12.10 8.26
N LEU A 30 -13.57 11.70 8.23
CA LEU A 30 -13.98 10.30 8.12
C LEU A 30 -13.86 9.72 6.70
N GLN A 31 -13.87 10.54 5.66
CA GLN A 31 -13.75 10.14 4.26
C GLN A 31 -12.60 9.14 4.01
N PRO A 32 -11.34 9.38 4.44
CA PRO A 32 -10.25 8.43 4.24
C PRO A 32 -10.43 7.13 5.05
N PHE A 33 -11.20 7.15 6.13
CA PHE A 33 -11.45 5.95 6.94
C PHE A 33 -12.42 4.98 6.26
N PHE A 34 -13.39 5.45 5.48
CA PHE A 34 -14.34 4.55 4.80
C PHE A 34 -13.66 3.57 3.86
N ALA A 35 -12.59 4.00 3.17
CA ALA A 35 -11.80 3.12 2.32
C ALA A 35 -11.14 2.00 3.14
N SER A 36 -10.48 2.34 4.26
CA SER A 36 -9.89 1.36 5.17
C SER A 36 -10.94 0.46 5.83
N LEU A 37 -12.12 1.00 6.16
CA LEU A 37 -13.24 0.24 6.71
C LEU A 37 -13.79 -0.77 5.70
N ALA A 38 -13.92 -0.38 4.43
CA ALA A 38 -14.36 -1.27 3.36
C ALA A 38 -13.39 -2.45 3.18
N TRP A 39 -12.08 -2.17 3.17
CA TRP A 39 -11.05 -3.22 3.14
C TRP A 39 -11.10 -4.13 4.37
N ALA A 40 -11.30 -3.58 5.57
CA ALA A 40 -11.45 -4.38 6.79
C ALA A 40 -12.68 -5.30 6.73
N VAL A 41 -13.81 -4.83 6.18
CA VAL A 41 -15.02 -5.63 5.97
C VAL A 41 -14.77 -6.74 4.96
N ILE A 42 -14.10 -6.46 3.84
CA ILE A 42 -13.73 -7.48 2.83
C ILE A 42 -12.87 -8.56 3.48
N LEU A 43 -11.84 -8.17 4.22
CA LEU A 43 -10.95 -9.12 4.91
C LEU A 43 -11.69 -9.93 5.98
N CYS A 44 -12.57 -9.30 6.76
CA CYS A 44 -13.42 -9.98 7.73
C CYS A 44 -14.31 -11.04 7.03
N TYR A 45 -14.95 -10.67 5.94
CA TYR A 45 -15.82 -11.55 5.17
C TYR A 45 -15.08 -12.75 4.58
N VAL A 46 -13.91 -12.50 3.97
CA VAL A 46 -13.05 -13.56 3.39
C VAL A 46 -12.46 -14.46 4.47
N THR A 47 -12.13 -13.92 5.64
CA THR A 47 -11.55 -14.67 6.76
C THR A 47 -12.59 -15.46 7.55
N TRP A 48 -13.86 -15.03 7.59
CA TRP A 48 -14.95 -15.65 8.33
C TRP A 48 -15.12 -17.19 8.13
N PRO A 49 -15.05 -17.77 6.92
CA PRO A 49 -15.15 -19.22 6.74
C PRO A 49 -13.97 -19.98 7.36
N ILE A 50 -12.77 -19.41 7.33
CA ILE A 50 -11.58 -19.98 7.98
C ILE A 50 -11.74 -19.92 9.50
N TYR A 51 -12.25 -18.79 10.01
CA TYR A 51 -12.58 -18.62 11.43
C TYR A 51 -13.57 -19.66 11.94
N ARG A 52 -14.65 -19.89 11.20
CA ARG A 52 -15.65 -20.90 11.58
C ARG A 52 -15.10 -22.33 11.56
N ARG A 53 -14.30 -22.70 10.54
CA ARG A 53 -13.69 -24.04 10.47
C ARG A 53 -12.75 -24.28 11.65
N LEU A 54 -11.91 -23.30 11.97
CA LEU A 54 -10.97 -23.40 13.08
C LEU A 54 -11.68 -23.44 14.44
N ARG A 55 -12.73 -22.61 14.63
CA ARG A 55 -13.55 -22.61 15.84
C ARG A 55 -14.31 -23.93 16.03
N SER A 56 -14.72 -24.57 14.94
CA SER A 56 -15.36 -25.90 14.99
C SER A 56 -14.40 -27.02 15.42
N TRP A 57 -13.11 -26.88 15.10
CA TRP A 57 -12.05 -27.80 15.53
C TRP A 57 -11.59 -27.54 16.97
N LEU A 58 -11.60 -26.29 17.43
CA LEU A 58 -11.00 -25.89 18.70
C LEU A 58 -11.89 -25.98 19.93
N GLY A 59 -13.19 -26.23 19.80
CA GLY A 59 -14.11 -26.54 20.92
C GLY A 59 -14.02 -25.64 22.17
N ASN A 60 -14.98 -24.73 22.34
CA ASN A 60 -15.36 -24.02 23.59
C ASN A 60 -14.28 -23.40 24.52
N HIS A 61 -13.01 -23.27 24.12
CA HIS A 61 -11.96 -22.61 24.90
C HIS A 61 -11.61 -21.20 24.34
N PRO A 62 -12.24 -20.13 24.86
CA PRO A 62 -12.19 -18.79 24.25
C PRO A 62 -10.81 -18.11 24.25
N SER A 63 -9.90 -18.46 25.17
CA SER A 63 -8.56 -17.87 25.26
C SER A 63 -7.58 -18.42 24.22
N ILE A 64 -7.58 -19.73 24.00
CA ILE A 64 -6.74 -20.39 22.99
C ILE A 64 -7.21 -20.02 21.59
N GLY A 65 -8.53 -19.89 21.40
CA GLY A 65 -9.12 -19.46 20.14
C GLY A 65 -8.67 -18.06 19.70
N ALA A 66 -8.42 -17.14 20.63
CA ALA A 66 -7.97 -15.77 20.32
C ALA A 66 -6.50 -15.72 19.87
N VAL A 67 -5.59 -16.36 20.61
CA VAL A 67 -4.15 -16.42 20.26
C VAL A 67 -3.95 -17.15 18.94
N LEU A 68 -4.64 -18.27 18.76
CA LEU A 68 -4.53 -19.08 17.56
C LEU A 68 -5.14 -18.36 16.35
N MET A 69 -6.12 -17.48 16.55
CA MET A 69 -6.62 -16.59 15.50
C MET A 69 -5.64 -15.50 15.10
N THR A 70 -5.02 -14.83 16.07
CA THR A 70 -3.99 -13.83 15.78
C THR A 70 -2.82 -14.46 15.02
N LEU A 71 -2.40 -15.66 15.43
CA LEU A 71 -1.32 -16.39 14.76
C LEU A 71 -1.71 -16.84 13.35
N LEU A 72 -2.95 -17.33 13.18
CA LEU A 72 -3.41 -17.83 11.89
C LEU A 72 -3.66 -16.70 10.88
N LEU A 73 -4.19 -15.55 11.31
CA LEU A 73 -4.28 -14.33 10.50
C LEU A 73 -2.89 -13.82 10.11
N GLY A 74 -1.97 -13.79 11.08
CA GLY A 74 -0.57 -13.43 10.83
C GLY A 74 0.08 -14.37 9.82
N ALA A 75 -0.11 -15.68 9.95
CA ALA A 75 0.42 -16.68 9.03
C ALA A 75 -0.22 -16.60 7.64
N LEU A 76 -1.55 -16.40 7.56
CA LEU A 76 -2.29 -16.27 6.30
C LEU A 76 -1.82 -15.06 5.48
N PHE A 77 -1.39 -13.97 6.13
CA PHE A 77 -0.79 -12.83 5.45
C PHE A 77 0.71 -13.00 5.18
N THR A 78 1.47 -13.50 6.17
CA THR A 78 2.93 -13.60 6.08
C THR A 78 3.36 -14.67 5.07
N LEU A 79 2.67 -15.82 5.01
CA LEU A 79 3.01 -16.91 4.10
C LEU A 79 2.93 -16.53 2.62
N PRO A 80 1.83 -15.96 2.08
CA PRO A 80 1.75 -15.58 0.68
C PRO A 80 2.71 -14.45 0.35
N ILE A 81 2.92 -13.48 1.25
CA ILE A 81 3.90 -12.40 1.04
C ILE A 81 5.31 -12.98 0.93
N PHE A 82 5.68 -13.88 1.86
CA PHE A 82 6.98 -14.52 1.86
C PHE A 82 7.18 -15.39 0.62
N TRP A 83 6.16 -16.18 0.23
CA TRP A 83 6.17 -16.97 -0.99
C TRP A 83 6.30 -16.09 -2.23
N SER A 84 5.51 -15.01 -2.34
CA SER A 84 5.58 -14.09 -3.49
C SER A 84 6.96 -13.46 -3.62
N ILE A 85 7.59 -13.07 -2.50
CA ILE A 85 8.95 -12.53 -2.51
C ILE A 85 9.98 -13.58 -2.95
N THR A 86 9.87 -14.83 -2.48
CA THR A 86 10.81 -15.89 -2.87
C THR A 86 10.60 -16.35 -4.31
N ALA A 87 9.35 -16.49 -4.75
CA ALA A 87 9.01 -16.78 -6.14
C ALA A 87 9.54 -15.68 -7.07
N LEU A 88 9.33 -14.42 -6.72
CA LEU A 88 9.83 -13.29 -7.50
C LEU A 88 11.37 -13.27 -7.53
N ARG A 89 12.04 -13.55 -6.41
CA ARG A 89 13.52 -13.67 -6.37
C ARG A 89 14.07 -14.82 -7.21
N ASN A 90 13.32 -15.90 -7.36
CA ASN A 90 13.73 -17.06 -8.15
C ASN A 90 13.48 -16.85 -9.65
N GLU A 91 12.39 -16.16 -10.02
CA GLU A 91 12.05 -15.92 -11.43
C GLU A 91 12.68 -14.66 -12.02
N LEU A 92 13.05 -13.66 -11.19
CA LEU A 92 13.71 -12.44 -11.63
C LEU A 92 15.04 -12.68 -12.40
N PRO A 93 15.98 -13.52 -11.91
CA PRO A 93 17.25 -13.76 -12.59
C PRO A 93 17.07 -14.45 -13.93
N ASP A 94 16.11 -15.38 -14.02
CA ASP A 94 15.85 -16.15 -15.24
C ASP A 94 15.07 -15.33 -16.27
N ALA A 95 14.12 -14.50 -15.83
CA ALA A 95 13.46 -13.50 -16.67
C ALA A 95 14.47 -12.48 -17.22
N TYR A 96 15.40 -12.00 -16.38
CA TYR A 96 16.44 -11.07 -16.78
C TYR A 96 17.44 -11.70 -17.76
N ARG A 97 17.89 -12.93 -17.50
CA ARG A 97 18.78 -13.67 -18.41
C ARG A 97 18.10 -13.97 -19.75
N GLY A 98 16.82 -14.33 -19.74
CA GLY A 98 16.01 -14.54 -20.95
C GLY A 98 15.90 -13.26 -21.78
N LEU A 99 15.69 -12.11 -21.13
CA LEU A 99 15.73 -10.80 -21.78
C LEU A 99 17.11 -10.49 -22.36
N LEU A 100 18.19 -10.68 -21.60
CA LEU A 100 19.55 -10.41 -22.04
C LEU A 100 19.99 -11.28 -23.22
N THR A 101 19.66 -12.57 -23.22
CA THR A 101 19.98 -13.47 -24.33
C THR A 101 19.15 -13.19 -25.59
N TYR A 102 17.95 -12.59 -25.44
CA TYR A 102 17.17 -12.08 -26.56
C TYR A 102 17.75 -10.78 -27.14
N LEU A 103 18.25 -9.88 -26.28
CA LEU A 103 18.91 -8.64 -26.68
C LEU A 103 20.28 -8.88 -27.35
N GLU A 104 21.09 -9.79 -26.81
CA GLU A 104 22.42 -10.14 -27.35
C GLU A 104 22.36 -10.80 -28.73
N ARG A 105 21.22 -11.38 -29.11
CA ARG A 105 20.99 -11.95 -30.45
C ARG A 105 20.67 -10.90 -31.53
N GLY A 106 20.66 -9.61 -31.19
CA GLY A 106 20.56 -8.53 -32.17
C GLY A 106 19.18 -8.40 -32.84
N SER A 107 18.12 -8.93 -32.22
CA SER A 107 16.75 -8.74 -32.69
C SER A 107 16.21 -7.43 -32.11
N GLN A 108 16.02 -6.43 -32.98
CA GLN A 108 15.46 -5.09 -32.71
C GLN A 108 14.00 -5.08 -32.19
N ALA A 109 13.48 -6.18 -31.67
CA ALA A 109 12.10 -6.27 -31.19
C ALA A 109 12.11 -6.59 -29.70
N LEU A 110 11.62 -5.65 -28.88
CA LEU A 110 11.26 -5.96 -27.50
C LEU A 110 10.29 -7.15 -27.48
N PRO A 111 10.28 -7.96 -26.40
CA PRO A 111 9.36 -9.08 -26.29
C PRO A 111 7.90 -8.62 -26.49
N GLU A 112 7.18 -9.25 -27.43
CA GLU A 112 5.74 -8.99 -27.70
C GLU A 112 4.82 -8.94 -26.45
N PRO A 113 5.10 -9.67 -25.35
CA PRO A 113 4.29 -9.55 -24.13
C PRO A 113 4.33 -8.15 -23.49
N LEU A 114 5.42 -7.39 -23.66
CA LEU A 114 5.55 -6.02 -23.16
C LEU A 114 4.85 -5.01 -24.08
N LEU A 115 4.78 -5.31 -25.38
CA LEU A 115 4.13 -4.49 -26.40
C LEU A 115 2.62 -4.71 -26.50
N SER A 116 2.15 -5.87 -26.08
CA SER A 116 0.71 -6.21 -26.04
C SER A 116 -0.04 -5.56 -24.87
N LEU A 117 0.61 -4.78 -24.01
CA LEU A 117 -0.08 -3.94 -23.02
C LEU A 117 -0.61 -2.66 -23.68
N PRO A 118 -1.93 -2.54 -23.89
CA PRO A 118 -2.52 -1.45 -24.67
C PRO A 118 -2.33 -0.05 -24.04
N TRP A 119 -2.00 0.02 -22.75
CA TRP A 119 -1.73 1.29 -22.06
C TRP A 119 -0.26 1.73 -22.03
N ILE A 120 0.70 0.81 -22.21
CA ILE A 120 2.13 1.10 -21.96
C ILE A 120 3.02 0.73 -23.16
N GLY A 121 2.52 -0.10 -24.08
CA GLY A 121 3.24 -0.53 -25.28
C GLY A 121 3.77 0.60 -26.18
N PRO A 122 2.99 1.68 -26.46
CA PRO A 122 3.45 2.77 -27.31
C PRO A 122 4.59 3.59 -26.69
N GLU A 123 4.54 3.85 -25.38
CA GLU A 123 5.58 4.59 -24.67
C GLU A 123 6.87 3.77 -24.55
N ILE A 124 6.74 2.45 -24.33
CA ILE A 124 7.88 1.53 -24.26
C ILE A 124 8.60 1.42 -25.61
N GLN A 125 7.89 1.47 -26.74
CA GLN A 125 8.49 1.41 -28.07
C GLN A 125 9.32 2.67 -28.38
N GLN A 126 8.79 3.86 -28.08
CA GLN A 126 9.53 5.12 -28.24
C GLN A 126 10.73 5.20 -27.31
N LEU A 127 10.56 4.75 -26.07
CA LEU A 127 11.67 4.66 -25.12
C LEU A 127 12.72 3.68 -25.66
N SER A 128 12.34 2.51 -26.18
CA SER A 128 13.31 1.52 -26.67
C SER A 128 14.13 1.99 -27.88
N ASP A 129 13.55 2.80 -28.77
CA ASP A 129 14.25 3.37 -29.93
C ASP A 129 15.28 4.43 -29.50
N ASP A 130 14.98 5.22 -28.47
CA ASP A 130 15.94 6.16 -27.83
C ASP A 130 17.00 5.42 -26.98
N LEU A 131 16.63 4.26 -26.41
CA LEU A 131 17.47 3.48 -25.49
C LEU A 131 18.49 2.56 -26.15
N ALA A 132 18.31 2.25 -27.45
CA ALA A 132 19.26 1.43 -28.21
C ALA A 132 20.67 2.05 -28.26
N GLY A 133 20.83 3.34 -27.93
CA GLY A 133 22.11 4.04 -27.84
C GLY A 133 22.73 4.13 -26.44
N ASP A 134 21.96 4.03 -25.34
CA ASP A 134 22.44 4.47 -24.02
C ASP A 134 21.92 3.60 -22.86
N ARG A 135 22.39 2.34 -22.84
CA ARG A 135 22.09 1.36 -21.79
C ARG A 135 22.53 1.82 -20.39
N ASP A 136 23.57 2.64 -20.32
CA ASP A 136 24.08 3.20 -19.07
C ASP A 136 23.14 4.27 -18.49
N ALA A 137 22.43 5.02 -19.34
CA ALA A 137 21.42 5.99 -18.90
C ALA A 137 20.22 5.34 -18.20
N LEU A 138 19.80 4.13 -18.62
CA LEU A 138 18.73 3.38 -17.93
C LEU A 138 19.12 2.95 -16.53
N VAL A 139 20.33 2.39 -16.42
CA VAL A 139 20.85 1.95 -15.13
C VAL A 139 21.01 3.16 -14.21
N ALA A 140 21.48 4.30 -14.74
CA ALA A 140 21.57 5.54 -13.99
C ALA A 140 20.19 6.07 -13.55
N GLN A 141 19.16 6.02 -14.39
CA GLN A 141 17.80 6.42 -14.03
C GLN A 141 17.17 5.51 -12.96
N LEU A 142 17.36 4.19 -13.07
CA LEU A 142 16.91 3.23 -12.07
C LEU A 142 17.59 3.45 -10.73
N VAL A 143 18.92 3.63 -10.72
CA VAL A 143 19.69 3.92 -9.50
C VAL A 143 19.21 5.25 -8.89
N HIS A 144 19.00 6.28 -9.70
CA HIS A 144 18.52 7.58 -9.23
C HIS A 144 17.12 7.53 -8.61
N TRP A 145 16.24 6.63 -9.07
CA TRP A 145 14.91 6.46 -8.48
C TRP A 145 14.94 5.64 -7.18
N VAL A 146 15.85 4.65 -7.10
CA VAL A 146 15.94 3.74 -5.95
C VAL A 146 16.72 4.35 -4.78
N GLU A 147 17.74 5.18 -5.04
CA GLU A 147 18.55 5.84 -4.01
C GLU A 147 17.73 6.68 -3.00
N PRO A 148 16.84 7.60 -3.42
CA PRO A 148 16.03 8.40 -2.51
C PRO A 148 15.10 7.55 -1.65
N TRP A 149 14.56 6.48 -2.23
CA TRP A 149 13.68 5.57 -1.52
C TRP A 149 14.44 4.77 -0.45
N LEU A 150 15.62 4.23 -0.79
CA LEU A 150 16.52 3.57 0.17
C LEU A 150 16.93 4.53 1.29
N ALA A 151 17.29 5.76 0.96
CA ALA A 151 17.67 6.77 1.93
C ALA A 151 16.52 7.10 2.89
N ASN A 152 15.29 7.25 2.40
CA ASN A 152 14.11 7.48 3.23
C ASN A 152 13.80 6.30 4.16
N VAL A 153 13.90 5.06 3.65
CA VAL A 153 13.68 3.85 4.48
C VAL A 153 14.75 3.73 5.56
N LEU A 154 16.01 3.97 5.22
CA LEU A 154 17.13 3.97 6.18
C LEU A 154 16.99 5.09 7.22
N ALA A 155 16.53 6.28 6.80
CA ALA A 155 16.27 7.40 7.72
C ALA A 155 15.13 7.07 8.70
N ILE A 156 14.02 6.48 8.23
CA ILE A 156 12.92 6.05 9.10
C ILE A 156 13.39 4.97 10.08
N LEU A 157 14.13 3.98 9.61
CA LEU A 157 14.70 2.92 10.47
C LEU A 157 15.68 3.50 11.50
N GLY A 158 16.51 4.45 11.09
CA GLY A 158 17.45 5.17 11.94
C GLY A 158 16.74 6.01 13.00
N ASP A 159 15.81 6.87 12.58
CA ASP A 159 15.09 7.78 13.48
C ASP A 159 14.20 7.03 14.45
N VAL A 160 13.39 6.08 13.97
CA VAL A 160 12.48 5.29 14.83
C VAL A 160 13.28 4.38 15.76
N GLY A 161 14.33 3.74 15.26
CA GLY A 161 15.20 2.86 16.05
C GLY A 161 15.90 3.63 17.17
N LEU A 162 16.61 4.71 16.84
CA LEU A 162 17.37 5.48 17.83
C LEU A 162 16.46 6.23 18.82
N ASN A 163 15.34 6.82 18.37
CA ASN A 163 14.44 7.52 19.30
C ASN A 163 13.78 6.55 20.28
N THR A 164 13.34 5.37 19.81
CA THR A 164 12.72 4.38 20.70
C THR A 164 13.68 3.95 21.80
N PHE A 165 14.96 3.76 21.49
CA PHE A 165 16.00 3.50 22.50
C PHE A 165 16.18 4.68 23.47
N LYS A 166 16.20 5.93 22.97
CA LYS A 166 16.31 7.13 23.82
C LYS A 166 15.12 7.29 24.77
N PHE A 167 13.89 7.05 24.30
CA PHE A 167 12.70 7.09 25.14
C PHE A 167 12.69 5.96 26.18
N GLY A 168 13.15 4.77 25.81
CA GLY A 168 13.32 3.66 26.75
C GLY A 168 14.34 3.96 27.85
N PHE A 169 15.46 4.61 27.50
CA PHE A 169 16.48 5.02 28.47
C PHE A 169 16.03 6.20 29.35
N ALA A 170 15.25 7.14 28.81
CA ALA A 170 14.74 8.28 29.56
C ALA A 170 13.63 7.91 30.58
N LEU A 171 13.02 6.72 30.44
CA LEU A 171 12.00 6.18 31.35
C LEU A 171 12.57 5.27 32.45
N LEU A 172 13.87 4.95 32.42
CA LEU A 172 14.61 4.19 33.43
C LEU A 172 15.42 5.13 34.33
#